data_AF-A0A9X3YCR0-F1
#
_entry.id   AF-A0A9X3YCR0-F1
#
_cell.length_a   1.000
_cell.length_b   1.000
_cell.length_c   1.000
_cell.angle_alpha   90.00
_cell.angle_beta   90.00
_cell.angle_gamma   90.00
#
_symmetry.space_group_name_H-M   'P 1'
#
loop_
_entity.id
_entity.type
_entity.pdbx_description
1 polymer ?
#
loop_
_entity_poly.entity_id
_entity_poly.type
_entity_poly.pdbx_seq_one_letter_code
_entity_poly.pdbx_strand_id
1 'polypeptide(L)'
;LKIQPATGSFARNLIYSTKPLTHKALDDISNFEQGSEEATAIQLGKACCLLLTVAKEFMNVEYWQTVQELYSGVNHTFYKDEIIAIRDYYLEYLSEQPVSLKVQR
;
A
#
# COMPACT_ATOMS: atom_id res chain seq x y z
N LEU A 1 22.79 -12.28 -18.84
CA LEU A 1 21.53 -12.64 -18.16
C LEU A 1 20.37 -11.93 -18.87
N LYS A 2 19.59 -12.63 -19.69
CA LYS A 2 18.36 -12.08 -20.30
C LYS A 2 17.24 -12.29 -19.29
N ILE A 3 16.73 -11.21 -18.71
CA ILE A 3 15.52 -11.24 -17.88
C ILE A 3 14.35 -11.42 -18.87
N GLN A 4 13.70 -12.58 -18.83
CA GLN A 4 12.46 -12.80 -19.57
C GLN A 4 11.37 -11.91 -18.97
N PRO A 5 10.55 -11.22 -19.78
CA PRO A 5 9.41 -10.48 -19.27
C PRO A 5 8.42 -11.49 -18.67
N ALA A 6 8.07 -11.29 -17.41
CA ALA A 6 7.06 -12.11 -16.74
C ALA A 6 5.79 -12.11 -17.61
N THR A 7 5.42 -13.28 -18.12
CA THR A 7 4.20 -13.45 -18.90
C THR A 7 3.01 -13.03 -18.03
N GLY A 8 2.04 -12.33 -18.62
CA GLY A 8 0.95 -11.66 -17.91
C GLY A 8 0.05 -12.55 -17.02
N SER A 9 0.32 -13.84 -16.90
CA SER A 9 -0.33 -14.76 -15.94
C SER A 9 0.20 -14.56 -14.51
N PHE A 10 1.52 -14.37 -14.33
CA PHE A 10 2.12 -14.21 -13.00
C PHE A 10 1.74 -12.86 -12.36
N ALA A 11 1.84 -11.77 -13.14
CA ALA A 11 1.43 -10.44 -12.69
C ALA A 11 -0.07 -10.37 -12.36
N ARG A 12 -0.93 -11.04 -13.14
CA ARG A 12 -2.37 -11.10 -12.85
C ARG A 12 -2.67 -11.88 -11.57
N ASN A 13 -2.05 -13.04 -11.37
CA ASN A 13 -2.23 -13.81 -10.14
C ASN A 13 -1.72 -13.06 -8.89
N LEU A 14 -0.65 -12.27 -9.03
CA LEU A 14 -0.17 -11.39 -7.96
C LEU A 14 -1.23 -10.31 -7.62
N ILE A 15 -1.82 -9.67 -8.64
CA ILE A 15 -2.86 -8.63 -8.46
C ILE A 15 -4.15 -9.19 -7.82
N TYR A 16 -4.60 -10.39 -8.21
CA TYR A 16 -5.78 -11.02 -7.60
C TYR A 16 -5.51 -11.50 -6.17
N SER A 17 -4.28 -11.94 -5.88
CA SER A 17 -3.82 -12.36 -4.55
C SER A 17 -3.65 -11.18 -3.57
N THR A 18 -3.25 -10.00 -4.06
CA THR A 18 -3.01 -8.82 -3.22
C THR A 18 -4.27 -8.01 -2.94
N LYS A 19 -5.36 -8.18 -3.69
CA LYS A 19 -6.59 -7.40 -3.50
C LYS A 19 -7.20 -7.50 -2.10
N PRO A 20 -7.28 -8.67 -1.44
CA PRO A 20 -7.72 -8.76 -0.05
C PRO A 20 -6.73 -8.09 0.92
N LEU A 21 -5.43 -8.15 0.62
CA LEU A 21 -4.38 -7.57 1.45
C LEU A 21 -4.35 -6.05 1.38
N THR A 22 -4.57 -5.46 0.19
CA THR A 22 -4.64 -4.01 0.03
C THR A 22 -5.89 -3.43 0.67
N HIS A 23 -7.04 -4.11 0.56
CA HIS A 23 -8.23 -3.72 1.32
C HIS A 23 -7.98 -3.71 2.82
N LYS A 24 -7.39 -4.77 3.36
CA LYS A 24 -7.03 -4.80 4.78
C LYS A 24 -6.08 -3.67 5.16
N ALA A 25 -5.08 -3.37 4.33
CA ALA A 25 -4.15 -2.27 4.60
C ALA A 25 -4.86 -0.90 4.65
N LEU A 26 -5.84 -0.68 3.76
CA LEU A 26 -6.67 0.53 3.78
C LEU A 26 -7.54 0.60 5.05
N ASP A 27 -8.14 -0.52 5.46
CA ASP A 27 -8.96 -0.61 6.68
C ASP A 27 -8.11 -0.36 7.93
N ASP A 28 -6.94 -1.01 8.04
CA ASP A 28 -6.01 -0.84 9.16
C ASP A 28 -5.62 0.64 9.34
N ILE A 29 -5.31 1.34 8.25
CA ILE A 29 -4.96 2.78 8.31
C ILE A 29 -6.18 3.65 8.63
N SER A 30 -7.36 3.32 8.10
CA SER A 30 -8.59 4.08 8.38
C SER A 30 -9.06 3.92 9.82
N ASN A 31 -8.93 2.73 10.40
CA ASN A 31 -9.21 2.50 11.82
C ASN A 31 -8.24 3.26 12.71
N PHE A 32 -6.95 3.27 12.35
CA PHE A 32 -5.94 4.06 13.04
C PHE A 32 -6.24 5.57 12.97
N GLU A 33 -6.65 6.10 11.81
CA GLU A 33 -7.04 7.51 11.66
C GLU A 33 -8.19 7.88 12.62
N GLN A 34 -9.20 7.02 12.69
CA GLN A 34 -10.40 7.20 13.52
C GLN A 34 -10.14 6.94 15.02
N GLY A 35 -9.00 6.36 15.38
CA GLY A 35 -8.69 5.94 16.74
C GLY A 35 -9.59 4.80 17.24
N SER A 36 -10.16 4.01 16.31
CA SER A 36 -11.13 2.95 16.62
C SER A 36 -10.47 1.62 17.02
N GLU A 37 -9.20 1.42 16.67
CA GLU A 37 -8.43 0.21 16.97
C GLU A 37 -6.96 0.55 17.26
N GLU A 38 -6.36 -0.13 18.23
CA GLU A 38 -4.96 0.07 18.62
C GLU A 38 -4.04 -0.69 17.64
N ALA A 39 -3.85 -0.14 16.45
CA ALA A 39 -2.94 -0.68 15.46
C ALA A 39 -1.48 -0.50 15.93
N THR A 40 -0.70 -1.58 15.94
CA THR A 40 0.73 -1.49 16.26
C THR A 40 1.51 -0.78 15.15
N ALA A 41 2.61 -0.13 15.50
CA ALA A 41 3.52 0.48 14.52
C ALA A 41 3.92 -0.49 13.40
N ILE A 42 4.21 -1.75 13.75
CA ILE A 42 4.58 -2.79 12.77
C ILE A 42 3.42 -3.13 11.82
N GLN A 43 2.18 -3.16 12.31
CA GLN A 43 1.00 -3.38 11.44
C GLN A 43 0.85 -2.23 10.44
N LEU A 44 0.96 -0.98 10.90
CA LEU A 44 0.88 0.20 10.05
C LEU A 44 2.05 0.25 9.05
N GLY A 45 3.26 -0.12 9.46
CA GLY A 45 4.42 -0.24 8.58
C GLY A 45 4.22 -1.28 7.47
N LYS A 46 3.63 -2.43 7.79
CA LYS A 46 3.25 -3.45 6.80
C LYS A 46 2.19 -2.94 5.82
N ALA A 47 1.17 -2.24 6.33
CA ALA A 47 0.12 -1.65 5.51
C ALA A 47 0.72 -0.63 4.53
N CYS A 48 1.48 0.34 5.02
CA CYS A 48 2.15 1.36 4.20
C CYS A 48 3.07 0.73 3.14
N CYS A 49 3.93 -0.23 3.54
CA CYS A 49 4.83 -0.93 2.64
C CYS A 49 4.09 -1.63 1.48
N LEU A 50 2.97 -2.30 1.80
CA LEU A 50 2.15 -2.97 0.79
C LEU A 50 1.56 -1.96 -0.21
N LEU A 51 0.99 -0.86 0.27
CA LEU A 51 0.36 0.16 -0.58
C LEU A 51 1.38 0.79 -1.54
N LEU A 52 2.55 1.20 -1.05
CA LEU A 52 3.64 1.74 -1.88
C LEU A 52 4.14 0.73 -2.92
N THR A 53 4.30 -0.53 -2.51
CA THR A 53 4.74 -1.60 -3.41
C THR A 53 3.74 -1.84 -4.54
N VAL A 54 2.44 -1.82 -4.25
CA VAL A 54 1.39 -2.01 -5.26
C VAL A 54 1.25 -0.79 -6.17
N ALA A 55 1.43 0.42 -5.63
CA ALA A 55 1.51 1.66 -6.41
C ALA A 55 2.79 1.77 -7.24
N LYS A 56 3.78 0.88 -7.01
CA LYS A 56 5.12 0.92 -7.61
C LYS A 56 5.87 2.22 -7.30
N GLU A 57 5.58 2.82 -6.14
CA GLU A 57 6.21 4.04 -5.69
C GLU A 57 7.50 3.70 -4.92
N PHE A 58 8.62 3.75 -5.64
CA PHE A 58 9.95 3.43 -5.08
C PHE A 58 10.85 4.64 -4.93
N MET A 59 10.42 5.81 -5.41
CA MET A 59 11.26 7.01 -5.48
C MET A 59 10.93 8.04 -4.40
N ASN A 60 9.76 7.93 -3.76
CA ASN A 60 9.40 8.78 -2.64
C ASN A 60 10.13 8.36 -1.34
N VAL A 61 11.31 8.94 -1.12
CA VAL A 61 12.19 8.65 0.03
C VAL A 61 11.50 8.92 1.36
N GLU A 62 10.67 9.96 1.46
CA GLU A 62 9.99 10.31 2.71
C GLU A 62 9.01 9.21 3.13
N TYR A 63 8.25 8.66 2.19
CA TYR A 63 7.34 7.55 2.46
C TYR A 63 8.07 6.28 2.90
N TRP A 64 9.20 5.97 2.27
CA TRP A 64 10.00 4.81 2.67
C TRP A 64 10.70 4.99 4.01
N GLN A 65 11.07 6.23 4.37
CA GLN A 65 11.56 6.54 5.71
C GLN A 65 10.46 6.27 6.75
N THR A 66 9.24 6.76 6.53
CA THR A 66 8.10 6.47 7.43
C THR A 66 7.88 4.97 7.59
N VAL A 67 7.95 4.19 6.52
CA VAL A 67 7.85 2.72 6.60
C VAL A 67 8.96 2.13 7.47
N GLN A 68 10.22 2.54 7.25
CA GLN A 68 11.36 2.05 8.03
C GLN A 68 11.20 2.37 9.52
N GLU A 69 10.78 3.58 9.84
CA GLU A 69 10.53 4.01 11.20
C GLU A 69 9.42 3.17 11.85
N LEU A 70 8.31 2.94 11.17
CA LEU A 70 7.24 2.09 11.70
C LEU A 70 7.69 0.66 12.00
N TYR A 71 8.61 0.09 11.20
CA TYR A 71 9.22 -1.21 11.49
C TYR A 71 10.19 -1.20 12.67
N SER A 72 10.78 -0.05 13.01
CA SER A 72 11.68 0.08 14.16
C SER A 72 10.94 0.08 15.51
N GLY A 73 9.60 0.15 15.49
CA GLY A 73 8.75 0.10 16.67
C GLY A 73 8.61 1.43 17.41
N VAL A 74 8.99 2.54 16.78
CA VAL A 74 8.74 3.91 17.26
C VAL A 74 7.25 4.23 17.42
N ASN A 75 6.97 5.33 18.13
CA ASN A 75 5.62 5.82 18.36
C ASN A 75 4.95 6.24 17.04
N HIS A 76 4.13 5.35 16.49
CA HIS A 76 3.41 5.51 15.23
C HIS A 76 2.42 6.70 15.23
N THR A 77 1.98 7.18 16.39
CA THR A 77 1.14 8.39 16.50
C THR A 77 1.87 9.64 16.01
N PHE A 78 3.20 9.69 16.09
CA PHE A 78 4.00 10.78 15.53
C PHE A 78 3.89 10.85 14.01
N TYR A 79 3.78 9.69 13.35
CA TYR A 79 3.74 9.56 11.90
C TYR A 79 2.30 9.53 11.35
N LYS A 80 1.32 10.03 12.12
CA LYS A 80 -0.09 9.87 11.77
C LYS A 80 -0.41 10.46 10.39
N ASP A 81 0.08 11.67 10.13
CA ASP A 81 -0.19 12.40 8.90
C ASP A 81 0.50 11.73 7.71
N GLU A 82 1.73 11.25 7.87
CA GLU A 82 2.47 10.54 6.83
C GLU A 82 1.83 9.19 6.48
N ILE A 83 1.32 8.46 7.48
CA ILE A 83 0.59 7.20 7.26
C ILE A 83 -0.67 7.45 6.44
N ILE A 84 -1.41 8.51 6.77
CA ILE A 84 -2.61 8.93 6.03
C ILE A 84 -2.24 9.36 4.61
N ALA A 85 -1.17 10.14 4.44
CA ALA A 85 -0.70 10.58 3.13
C ALA A 85 -0.29 9.41 2.21
N ILE A 86 0.32 8.36 2.75
CA ILE A 86 0.65 7.14 1.98
C ILE A 86 -0.62 6.43 1.50
N ARG A 87 -1.64 6.33 2.35
CA ARG A 87 -2.95 5.77 1.97
C ARG A 87 -3.59 6.59 0.86
N ASP A 88 -3.66 7.90 1.04
CA ASP A 88 -4.33 8.81 0.12
C ASP A 88 -3.64 8.84 -1.24
N TYR A 89 -2.29 8.82 -1.26
CA TYR A 89 -1.50 8.64 -2.48
C TYR A 89 -1.88 7.33 -3.20
N TYR A 90 -2.01 6.21 -2.48
CA TYR A 90 -2.41 4.95 -3.09
C TYR A 90 -3.81 5.01 -3.71
N LEU A 91 -4.76 5.69 -3.05
CA LEU A 91 -6.11 5.88 -3.57
C LEU A 91 -6.12 6.76 -4.83
N GLU A 92 -5.31 7.82 -4.85
CA GLU A 92 -5.09 8.65 -6.03
C GLU A 92 -4.50 7.83 -7.18
N TYR A 93 -3.44 7.06 -6.93
CA TYR A 93 -2.85 6.13 -7.90
C TYR A 93 -3.89 5.18 -8.51
N LEU A 94 -4.80 4.62 -7.69
CA LEU A 94 -5.87 3.75 -8.19
C LEU A 94 -6.85 4.49 -9.10
N SER A 95 -7.16 5.76 -8.78
CA SER A 95 -8.07 6.59 -9.59
C SER A 95 -7.51 6.93 -10.96
N GLU A 96 -6.17 7.04 -11.07
CA GLU A 96 -5.46 7.32 -12.31
C GLU A 96 -5.25 6.07 -13.19
N GLN A 97 -5.46 4.86 -12.65
CA GLN A 97 -5.34 3.65 -13.45
C GLN A 97 -6.46 3.59 -14.51
N PRO A 98 -6.13 3.31 -15.79
CA PRO A 98 -7.14 3.16 -16.82
C PRO A 98 -8.08 1.99 -16.46
N VAL A 99 -9.37 2.28 -16.30
CA VAL A 99 -10.40 1.26 -16.11
C VAL A 99 -10.40 0.36 -17.34
N SER A 100 -9.90 -0.87 -17.21
CA SER A 100 -9.96 -1.85 -18.29
C SER A 100 -11.41 -2.30 -18.45
N LEU A 101 -12.20 -1.54 -19.22
CA LEU A 101 -13.53 -1.90 -19.68
C LEU A 101 -13.42 -3.05 -20.68
N LYS A 102 -13.09 -4.25 -20.21
CA LYS A 102 -13.42 -5.49 -20.95
C LYS A 102 -14.81 -5.94 -20.54
N VAL A 103 -15.81 -5.20 -21.01
CA VAL A 103 -17.17 -5.72 -21.12
C VAL A 103 -17.13 -6.74 -22.27
N GLN A 104 -17.03 -8.02 -21.94
CA GLN A 104 -17.38 -9.07 -22.88
C GLN A 104 -18.89 -8.95 -23.13
N ARG A 105 -19.25 -8.46 -24.32
CA ARG A 105 -20.56 -8.71 -24.94
C ARG A 105 -20.57 -10.10 -25.55
#